data_AF-A0AAW5FKD9-F1
#
_entry.id   AF-A0AAW5FKD9-F1
#
_cell.length_a   1.000
_cell.length_b   1.000
_cell.length_c   1.000
_cell.angle_alpha   90.00
_cell.angle_beta   90.00
_cell.angle_gamma   90.00
#
_symmetry.space_group_name_H-M   'P 1'
#
loop_
_entity.id
_entity.type
_entity.pdbx_description
1 polymer ?
#
loop_
_entity_poly.entity_id
_entity_poly.type
_entity_poly.pdbx_seq_one_letter_code
_entity_poly.pdbx_strand_id
1 'polypeptide(L)'
;MLRRDGSSLPWFGKGETLTQVQRITKKIILAAGLRPELTFTSFGRHGGTTEASTSGLTETQLMKKGQWSSTAAMAHYLHDDDQAKQDAQMKRIKRRAKQAKGTFVRMRMRGLSEWKGLNALSY
;
A
#
# COMPACT_ATOMS: atom_id res chain seq x y z
N MET A 1 -9.90 5.40 -18.30
CA MET A 1 -9.74 4.29 -19.26
C MET A 1 -8.99 3.14 -18.56
N LEU A 2 -9.44 1.89 -18.67
CA LEU A 2 -8.72 0.76 -18.04
C LEU A 2 -7.43 0.44 -18.79
N ARG A 3 -6.41 0.00 -18.05
CA ARG A 3 -5.15 -0.50 -18.60
C ARG A 3 -5.42 -1.75 -19.45
N ARG A 4 -4.90 -1.77 -20.67
CA ARG A 4 -5.01 -2.91 -21.59
C ARG A 4 -3.69 -3.68 -21.61
N ASP A 5 -3.75 -4.98 -21.81
CA ASP A 5 -2.58 -5.82 -22.02
C ASP A 5 -2.08 -5.74 -23.49
N GLY A 6 -1.02 -6.50 -23.81
CA GLY A 6 -0.46 -6.57 -25.16
C GLY A 6 -1.42 -7.12 -26.22
N SER A 7 -2.59 -7.63 -25.83
CA SER A 7 -3.66 -8.12 -26.70
C SER A 7 -4.88 -7.18 -26.73
N SER A 8 -4.76 -5.96 -26.19
CA SER A 8 -5.85 -4.98 -26.09
C SER A 8 -7.02 -5.37 -25.17
N LEU A 9 -6.86 -6.44 -24.38
CA LEU A 9 -7.84 -6.87 -23.39
C LEU A 9 -7.60 -6.14 -22.06
N PRO A 10 -8.63 -5.92 -21.23
CA PRO A 10 -8.44 -5.44 -19.87
C PRO A 10 -7.51 -6.38 -19.11
N TRP A 11 -6.44 -5.85 -18.48
CA TRP A 11 -5.37 -6.62 -17.82
C TRP A 11 -5.83 -7.63 -16.75
N PHE A 12 -7.09 -7.56 -16.32
CA PHE A 12 -7.66 -8.40 -15.26
C PHE A 12 -8.58 -9.52 -15.77
N GLY A 13 -8.87 -9.62 -17.07
CA GLY A 13 -9.80 -10.61 -17.59
C GLY A 13 -9.23 -11.34 -18.79
N LYS A 14 -9.31 -12.67 -18.81
CA LYS A 14 -9.15 -13.50 -20.03
C LYS A 14 -10.28 -13.21 -21.03
N GLY A 15 -10.42 -11.95 -21.48
CA GLY A 15 -11.55 -11.46 -22.28
C GLY A 15 -12.74 -10.94 -21.47
N GLU A 16 -12.70 -11.02 -20.14
CA GLU A 16 -13.82 -10.61 -19.29
C GLU A 16 -13.80 -9.11 -18.99
N THR A 17 -14.92 -8.43 -19.27
CA THR A 17 -15.06 -6.97 -19.10
C THR A 17 -15.23 -6.58 -17.64
N LEU A 18 -15.03 -5.29 -17.31
CA LEU A 18 -15.35 -4.71 -15.98
C LEU A 18 -16.72 -5.14 -15.44
N THR A 19 -17.67 -5.38 -16.34
CA THR A 19 -19.03 -5.81 -16.03
C THR A 19 -19.06 -7.13 -15.25
N GLN A 20 -18.15 -8.06 -15.55
CA GLN A 20 -18.07 -9.32 -14.81
C GLN A 20 -17.57 -9.13 -13.39
N VAL A 21 -16.52 -8.33 -13.24
CA VAL A 21 -15.98 -7.99 -11.91
C VAL A 21 -17.04 -7.27 -11.09
N GLN A 22 -17.76 -6.31 -11.67
CA GLN A 22 -18.89 -5.64 -11.04
C GLN A 22 -19.98 -6.63 -10.58
N ARG A 23 -20.34 -7.60 -11.42
CA ARG A 23 -21.36 -8.61 -11.11
C ARG A 23 -20.91 -9.56 -10.00
N ILE A 24 -19.67 -10.04 -10.04
CA ILE A 24 -19.10 -10.92 -9.01
C ILE A 24 -19.01 -10.17 -7.68
N THR A 25 -18.47 -8.96 -7.67
CA THR A 25 -18.41 -8.13 -6.46
C THR A 25 -19.82 -7.89 -5.90
N LYS A 26 -20.82 -7.67 -6.75
CA LYS A 26 -22.20 -7.51 -6.28
C LYS A 26 -22.73 -8.75 -5.57
N LYS A 27 -22.46 -9.94 -6.11
CA LYS A 27 -22.85 -11.21 -5.46
C LYS A 27 -22.20 -11.35 -4.08
N ILE A 28 -20.92 -11.00 -3.96
CA ILE A 28 -20.18 -11.06 -2.69
C ILE A 28 -20.78 -10.09 -1.65
N ILE A 29 -21.08 -8.86 -2.06
CA ILE A 29 -21.69 -7.83 -1.17
C ILE A 29 -22.99 -8.34 -0.57
N LEU A 30 -23.87 -8.87 -1.42
CA LEU A 30 -25.17 -9.39 -0.98
C LEU A 30 -25.01 -10.62 -0.09
N ALA A 31 -24.12 -11.55 -0.46
CA ALA A 31 -23.84 -12.75 0.34
C ALA A 31 -23.26 -12.42 1.72
N ALA A 32 -22.50 -11.32 1.83
CA ALA A 32 -21.95 -10.83 3.08
C ALA A 32 -22.97 -10.04 3.94
N GLY A 33 -24.22 -9.90 3.50
CA GLY A 33 -25.25 -9.11 4.20
C GLY A 33 -24.97 -7.61 4.21
N LEU A 34 -24.10 -7.13 3.32
CA LEU A 34 -23.76 -5.71 3.23
C LEU A 34 -24.82 -4.95 2.43
N ARG A 35 -24.84 -3.63 2.63
CA ARG A 35 -25.84 -2.75 2.03
C ARG A 35 -25.81 -2.84 0.49
N PRO A 36 -26.98 -2.94 -0.16
CA PRO A 36 -27.08 -3.22 -1.59
C PRO A 36 -26.72 -2.03 -2.47
N GLU A 37 -26.52 -0.82 -1.96
CA GLU A 37 -26.00 0.30 -2.76
C GLU A 37 -24.47 0.25 -2.93
N LEU A 38 -23.77 -0.62 -2.20
CA LEU A 38 -22.34 -0.84 -2.40
C LEU A 38 -22.08 -1.48 -3.78
N THR A 39 -20.95 -1.09 -4.37
CA THR A 39 -20.55 -1.49 -5.74
C THR A 39 -19.07 -1.85 -5.78
N PHE A 40 -18.62 -2.41 -6.91
CA PHE A 40 -17.20 -2.65 -7.15
C PHE A 40 -16.33 -1.40 -6.96
N THR A 41 -16.82 -0.21 -7.32
CA THR A 41 -16.11 1.05 -7.08
C THR A 41 -16.04 1.42 -5.60
N SER A 42 -17.06 1.07 -4.80
CA SER A 42 -17.04 1.25 -3.33
C SER A 42 -15.88 0.51 -2.68
N PHE A 43 -15.58 -0.73 -3.11
CA PHE A 43 -14.46 -1.52 -2.58
C PHE A 43 -13.14 -1.25 -3.30
N GLY A 44 -13.14 -1.32 -4.62
CA GLY A 44 -11.93 -1.30 -5.44
C GLY A 44 -11.29 0.07 -5.60
N ARG A 45 -12.06 1.17 -5.48
CA ARG A 45 -11.51 2.54 -5.57
C ARG A 45 -11.58 3.32 -4.27
N HIS A 46 -12.64 3.19 -3.48
CA HIS A 46 -12.75 3.93 -2.21
C HIS A 46 -12.18 3.11 -1.03
N GLY A 47 -12.68 1.89 -0.80
CA GLY A 47 -12.20 1.03 0.29
C GLY A 47 -10.69 0.79 0.27
N GLY A 48 -10.15 0.35 -0.88
CA GLY A 48 -8.71 0.13 -1.03
C GLY A 48 -7.85 1.40 -0.92
N THR A 49 -8.41 2.57 -1.22
CA THR A 49 -7.70 3.84 -1.11
C THR A 49 -7.69 4.37 0.33
N THR A 50 -8.80 4.20 1.07
CA THR A 50 -8.88 4.51 2.50
C THR A 50 -7.98 3.57 3.33
N GLU A 51 -7.92 2.28 2.99
CA GLU A 51 -6.94 1.38 3.63
C GLU A 51 -5.50 1.79 3.32
N ALA A 52 -5.24 2.28 2.10
CA ALA A 52 -3.94 2.80 1.73
C ALA A 52 -3.61 4.10 2.49
N SER A 53 -4.57 4.97 2.80
CA SER A 53 -4.30 6.22 3.53
C SER A 53 -3.78 5.93 4.95
N THR A 54 -4.32 4.91 5.64
CA THR A 54 -3.84 4.49 6.97
C THR A 54 -2.55 3.66 6.94
N SER A 55 -2.02 3.30 5.77
CA SER A 55 -0.89 2.37 5.63
C SER A 55 0.47 2.95 6.07
N GLY A 56 0.55 4.26 6.32
CA GLY A 56 1.80 4.94 6.63
C GLY A 56 2.68 5.26 5.42
N LEU A 57 2.17 5.05 4.20
CA LEU A 57 2.78 5.54 2.97
C LEU A 57 2.77 7.08 2.93
N THR A 58 3.79 7.69 2.33
CA THR A 58 3.77 9.14 2.04
C THR A 58 2.81 9.43 0.89
N GLU A 59 2.40 10.68 0.74
CA GLU A 59 1.55 11.13 -0.37
C GLU A 59 2.13 10.73 -1.74
N THR A 60 3.45 10.93 -1.95
CA THR A 60 4.16 10.51 -3.17
C THR A 60 4.16 8.99 -3.39
N GLN A 61 4.23 8.19 -2.32
CA GLN A 61 4.15 6.74 -2.44
C GLN A 61 2.74 6.26 -2.76
N LEU A 62 1.73 6.94 -2.21
CA LEU A 62 0.32 6.72 -2.55
C LEU A 62 0.06 7.09 -4.02
N MET A 63 0.50 8.26 -4.47
CA MET A 63 0.48 8.70 -5.87
C MET A 63 1.04 7.64 -6.82
N LYS A 64 2.23 7.12 -6.52
CA LYS A 64 2.88 6.08 -7.33
C LYS A 64 2.10 4.76 -7.32
N LYS A 65 1.55 4.36 -6.17
CA LYS A 65 0.81 3.09 -6.01
C LYS A 65 -0.57 3.15 -6.67
N GLY A 66 -1.30 4.25 -6.50
CA GLY A 66 -2.61 4.48 -7.11
C GLY A 66 -2.55 4.92 -8.57
N GLN A 67 -1.35 5.21 -9.09
CA GLN A 67 -1.12 5.68 -10.46
C GLN A 67 -1.96 6.92 -10.81
N TRP A 68 -2.15 7.82 -9.84
CA TRP A 68 -2.89 9.05 -10.05
C TRP A 68 -2.04 10.08 -10.80
N SER A 69 -2.69 10.83 -11.68
CA SER A 69 -2.06 11.90 -12.47
C SER A 69 -1.82 13.18 -11.65
N SER A 70 -2.56 13.39 -10.57
CA SER A 70 -2.39 14.53 -9.66
C SER A 70 -2.87 14.22 -8.23
N THR A 71 -2.41 15.01 -7.27
CA THR A 71 -2.86 14.93 -5.87
C THR A 71 -4.34 15.28 -5.73
N ALA A 72 -4.85 16.22 -6.53
CA ALA A 72 -6.28 16.53 -6.60
C ALA A 72 -7.12 15.31 -7.09
N ALA A 73 -6.64 14.59 -8.11
CA ALA A 73 -7.31 13.38 -8.60
C ALA A 73 -7.33 12.27 -7.53
N MET A 74 -6.26 12.17 -6.74
CA MET A 74 -6.15 11.25 -5.61
C MET A 74 -7.07 11.67 -4.43
N ALA A 75 -7.18 12.97 -4.14
CA ALA A 75 -8.01 13.50 -3.06
C ALA A 75 -9.50 13.17 -3.23
N HIS A 76 -9.99 12.99 -4.45
CA HIS A 76 -11.36 12.50 -4.68
C HIS A 76 -11.62 11.08 -4.17
N TYR A 77 -10.58 10.30 -3.92
CA TYR A 77 -10.69 8.91 -3.45
C TYR A 77 -10.23 8.71 -2.01
N LEU A 78 -9.44 9.64 -1.47
CA LEU A 78 -9.11 9.67 -0.04
C LEU A 78 -10.21 10.43 0.70
N HIS A 79 -10.82 9.79 1.70
CA HIS A 79 -11.56 10.54 2.69
C HIS A 79 -10.59 11.33 3.56
N ASP A 80 -10.92 12.59 3.80
CA ASP A 80 -10.16 13.46 4.70
C ASP A 80 -10.50 13.03 6.14
N ASP A 81 -9.73 12.07 6.64
CA ASP A 81 -9.88 11.48 7.97
C ASP A 81 -8.62 11.75 8.79
N ASP A 82 -8.76 12.62 9.79
CA ASP A 82 -7.65 13.03 10.66
C ASP A 82 -7.11 11.87 11.50
N GLN A 83 -7.95 10.89 11.85
CA GLN A 83 -7.52 9.69 12.56
C GLN A 83 -6.62 8.83 11.64
N ALA A 84 -6.99 8.69 10.37
CA ALA A 84 -6.17 8.00 9.38
C ALA A 84 -4.80 8.66 9.19
N LYS A 85 -4.72 9.99 9.21
CA LYS A 85 -3.46 10.74 9.14
C LYS A 85 -2.57 10.47 10.35
N GLN A 86 -3.14 10.48 11.55
CA GLN A 86 -2.42 10.18 12.80
C GLN A 86 -1.89 8.74 12.81
N ASP A 87 -2.70 7.77 12.41
CA ASP A 87 -2.30 6.36 12.30
C ASP A 87 -1.16 6.17 11.31
N ALA A 88 -1.25 6.83 10.15
CA ALA A 88 -0.19 6.81 9.15
C ALA A 88 1.12 7.41 9.70
N GLN A 89 1.05 8.53 10.43
CA GLN A 89 2.21 9.15 11.07
C GLN A 89 2.82 8.22 12.13
N MET A 90 2.01 7.61 12.98
CA MET A 90 2.46 6.68 14.01
C MET A 90 3.16 5.45 13.40
N LYS A 91 2.63 4.89 12.31
CA LYS A 91 3.28 3.80 11.56
C LYS A 91 4.63 4.23 10.99
N ARG A 92 4.77 5.46 10.47
CA ARG A 92 6.06 6.00 9.99
C ARG A 92 7.08 6.12 11.13
N ILE A 93 6.67 6.62 12.29
CA ILE A 93 7.53 6.73 13.48
C ILE A 93 8.02 5.35 13.92
N LYS A 94 7.10 4.38 14.05
CA LYS A 94 7.44 2.99 14.41
C LYS A 94 8.41 2.36 13.40
N ARG A 95 8.21 2.59 12.10
CA ARG A 95 9.12 2.09 11.04
C ARG A 95 10.52 2.69 11.15
N ARG A 96 10.63 4.01 11.36
CA ARG A 96 11.92 4.70 11.57
C ARG A 96 12.65 4.17 12.79
N ALA A 97 11.94 3.99 13.91
CA ALA A 97 12.51 3.42 15.14
C ALA A 97 13.04 1.99 14.94
N LYS A 98 12.29 1.15 14.21
CA LYS A 98 12.73 -0.22 13.86
C LYS A 98 13.97 -0.21 12.96
N GLN A 99 14.00 0.67 11.96
CA GLN A 99 15.16 0.82 11.08
C GLN A 99 16.40 1.29 11.85
N ALA A 100 16.28 2.32 12.70
CA ALA A 100 17.38 2.82 13.52
C ALA A 100 17.95 1.74 14.44
N LYS A 101 17.09 0.94 15.09
CA LYS A 101 17.52 -0.24 15.86
C LYS A 101 18.28 -1.25 15.00
N GLY A 102 17.78 -1.55 13.79
CA GLY A 102 18.47 -2.43 12.85
C GLY A 102 19.83 -1.90 12.42
N THR A 103 19.95 -0.60 12.14
CA THR A 103 21.22 0.05 11.80
C THR A 103 22.21 -0.03 12.96
N PHE A 104 21.75 0.22 14.19
CA PHE A 104 22.57 0.14 15.39
C PHE A 104 23.10 -1.29 15.62
N VAL A 105 22.24 -2.31 15.50
CA VAL A 105 22.65 -3.72 15.61
C VAL A 105 23.67 -4.08 14.52
N ARG A 106 23.45 -3.63 13.28
CA ARG A 106 24.37 -3.86 12.16
C ARG A 106 25.74 -3.19 12.38
N MET A 107 25.77 -1.95 12.88
CA MET A 107 27.03 -1.26 13.21
C MET A 107 27.77 -1.97 14.34
N ARG A 108 27.06 -2.38 15.40
CA ARG A 108 27.66 -3.12 16.52
C ARG A 108 28.28 -4.45 16.07
N MET A 109 27.60 -5.18 15.19
CA MET A 109 28.13 -6.43 14.63
C MET A 109 29.37 -6.22 13.76
N ARG A 110 29.42 -5.15 12.94
CA ARG A 110 30.62 -4.80 12.15
C ARG A 110 31.83 -4.47 13.04
N GLY A 111 31.63 -3.65 14.07
CA GLY A 111 32.71 -3.32 15.01
C GLY A 111 33.25 -4.56 15.75
N LEU A 112 32.37 -5.50 16.10
CA LEU A 112 32.78 -6.78 16.71
C LEU A 112 33.55 -7.68 15.73
N SER A 113 33.19 -7.70 14.44
CA SER A 113 33.96 -8.45 13.44
C SER A 113 35.33 -7.84 13.15
N GLU A 114 35.42 -6.50 13.12
CA GLU A 114 36.69 -5.78 12.92
C GLU A 114 37.64 -6.00 14.12
N TRP A 115 37.11 -5.93 15.35
CA TRP A 115 37.91 -6.17 16.56
C TRP A 115 38.45 -7.60 16.65
N LYS A 116 37.65 -8.60 16.23
CA LYS A 116 38.10 -9.99 16.14
C LYS A 116 39.15 -10.20 15.04
N GLY A 117 39.02 -9.52 13.89
CA GLY A 117 40.01 -9.57 12.82
C GLY A 117 41.36 -8.95 13.20
N LEU A 118 41.36 -7.84 13.95
CA LEU A 118 42.57 -7.21 14.46
C LEU A 118 43.31 -8.07 15.51
N ASN A 119 42.57 -8.71 16.41
CA ASN A 119 43.16 -9.64 17.39
C ASN A 119 43.69 -10.93 16.76
N ALA A 120 43.16 -11.36 15.61
CA ALA A 120 43.65 -12.54 14.90
C ALA A 120 44.97 -12.31 14.15
N LEU A 121 45.37 -11.05 13.94
CA LEU A 121 46.63 -10.64 13.29
C LEU A 121 47.74 -10.31 14.29
N SER A 122 47.47 -10.42 15.59
CA SER A 122 48.39 -10.03 16.68
C SER A 122 49.13 -11.22 17.31
N TYR A 123 49.19 -12.37 16.62
CA TYR A 123 49.95 -13.57 17.03
C TYR A 123 50.92 -14.01 15.94
#